data_AF-A0A120KPJ0-F1
#
_entry.id   AF-A0A120KPJ0-F1
#
_cell.length_a   1.000
_cell.length_b   1.000
_cell.length_c   1.000
_cell.angle_alpha   90.00
_cell.angle_beta   90.00
_cell.angle_gamma   90.00
#
_symmetry.space_group_name_H-M   'P 1'
#
loop_
_entity.id
_entity.type
_entity.pdbx_description
1 polymer ?
#
loop_
_entity_poly.entity_id
_entity_poly.type
_entity_poly.pdbx_seq_one_letter_code
_entity_poly.pdbx_strand_id
1 'polypeptide(L)'
;MANRTRNIQLKICLNEEEKQIFEKKIKLTKCKTMSHFIRKFVLEGDIFVVDLQGLLYDATNNINQIAKRVNTTAVIYKDDIQTMKEKIDSLSKEIWQIHSLLLSRTHKAGEKQNGSH
;
A
#
# COMPACT_ATOMS: atom_id res chain seq x y z
N MET A 1 -36.83 -17.34 17.72
CA MET A 1 -35.69 -16.94 16.86
C MET A 1 -35.25 -15.58 17.34
N ALA A 2 -34.08 -15.48 17.99
CA ALA A 2 -33.66 -14.24 18.65
C ALA A 2 -33.45 -13.12 17.61
N ASN A 3 -33.92 -11.90 17.92
CA ASN A 3 -33.73 -10.70 17.10
C ASN A 3 -32.23 -10.49 16.83
N ARG A 4 -31.77 -10.92 15.65
CA ARG A 4 -30.41 -10.66 15.18
C ARG A 4 -30.39 -9.29 14.55
N THR A 5 -29.39 -8.49 14.89
CA THR A 5 -29.16 -7.16 14.29
C THR A 5 -28.56 -7.25 12.88
N ARG A 6 -28.09 -8.42 12.45
CA ARG A 6 -27.42 -8.63 11.16
C ARG A 6 -28.05 -9.82 10.44
N ASN A 7 -29.03 -9.52 9.59
CA ASN A 7 -29.87 -10.52 8.92
C ASN A 7 -29.43 -10.83 7.48
N ILE A 8 -28.52 -10.04 6.90
CA ILE A 8 -28.01 -10.24 5.54
C ILE A 8 -26.78 -11.16 5.60
N GLN A 9 -26.79 -12.23 4.80
CA GLN A 9 -25.69 -13.18 4.69
C GLN A 9 -24.86 -12.92 3.43
N LEU A 10 -23.53 -12.86 3.60
CA LEU A 10 -22.56 -12.80 2.49
C LEU A 10 -21.84 -14.15 2.41
N LYS A 11 -21.89 -14.80 1.23
CA LYS A 11 -21.17 -16.05 0.96
C LYS A 11 -20.01 -15.76 0.02
N ILE A 12 -18.81 -16.16 0.42
CA ILE A 12 -17.58 -16.02 -0.37
C ILE A 12 -17.04 -17.42 -0.62
N CYS A 13 -16.87 -17.79 -1.88
CA CYS A 13 -16.21 -19.03 -2.28
C CYS A 13 -14.73 -18.74 -2.51
N LEU A 14 -13.85 -19.56 -1.95
CA LEU A 14 -12.41 -19.41 -2.04
C LEU A 14 -11.78 -20.71 -2.53
N ASN A 15 -10.69 -20.61 -3.27
CA ASN A 15 -9.80 -21.74 -3.48
C ASN A 15 -8.88 -21.96 -2.25
N GLU A 16 -8.10 -23.03 -2.27
CA GLU A 16 -7.26 -23.40 -1.11
C GLU A 16 -6.18 -22.34 -0.82
N GLU A 17 -5.58 -21.74 -1.85
CA GLU A 17 -4.54 -20.72 -1.72
C GLU A 17 -5.08 -19.42 -1.11
N GLU A 18 -6.23 -18.95 -1.61
CA GLU A 18 -6.92 -17.77 -1.11
C GLU A 18 -7.30 -17.97 0.35
N LYS A 19 -7.83 -19.13 0.72
CA LYS A 19 -8.18 -19.47 2.10
C LYS A 19 -6.96 -19.36 3.02
N GLN A 20 -5.80 -19.87 2.60
CA GLN A 20 -4.56 -19.74 3.38
C GLN A 20 -4.14 -18.28 3.56
N ILE A 21 -4.33 -17.42 2.56
CA ILE A 21 -4.05 -15.99 2.66
C ILE A 21 -4.98 -15.34 3.70
N PHE A 22 -6.28 -15.65 3.67
CA PHE A 22 -7.24 -15.16 4.66
C PHE A 22 -6.86 -15.59 6.09
N GLU A 23 -6.46 -16.85 6.27
CA GLU A 23 -6.02 -17.38 7.57
C GLU A 23 -4.71 -16.75 8.07
N LYS A 24 -3.75 -16.49 7.18
CA LYS A 24 -2.53 -15.75 7.55
C LYS A 24 -2.87 -14.32 7.98
N LYS A 25 -3.71 -13.63 7.21
CA LYS A 25 -4.12 -12.25 7.52
C LYS A 25 -4.91 -12.15 8.82
N ILE A 26 -5.81 -13.08 9.12
CA ILE A 26 -6.56 -13.03 10.38
C ILE A 26 -5.64 -13.24 11.60
N LYS A 27 -4.64 -14.13 11.50
CA LYS A 27 -3.64 -14.37 12.57
C LYS A 27 -2.80 -13.14 12.88
N LEU A 28 -2.56 -12.29 11.89
CA LEU A 28 -1.87 -11.00 12.06
C LEU A 28 -2.74 -9.93 12.74
N THR A 29 -4.04 -10.20 12.92
CA THR A 29 -4.97 -9.26 13.56
C THR A 29 -5.49 -9.79 14.89
N LYS A 30 -6.05 -8.90 15.71
CA LYS A 30 -6.73 -9.27 16.97
C LYS A 30 -8.18 -9.76 16.74
N CYS A 31 -8.55 -10.15 15.52
CA CYS A 31 -9.92 -10.53 15.19
C CYS A 31 -10.24 -11.97 15.62
N LYS A 32 -11.37 -12.17 16.28
CA LYS A 32 -11.79 -13.49 16.80
C LYS A 32 -12.40 -14.42 15.73
N THR A 33 -13.01 -13.86 14.69
CA THR A 33 -13.73 -14.65 13.66
C THR A 33 -13.52 -14.06 12.27
N MET A 34 -13.60 -14.91 11.24
CA MET A 34 -13.47 -14.51 9.84
C MET A 34 -14.50 -13.43 9.45
N SER A 35 -15.74 -13.59 9.89
CA SER A 35 -16.78 -12.60 9.65
C SER A 35 -16.48 -11.26 10.34
N HIS A 36 -15.88 -11.26 11.53
CA HIS A 36 -15.42 -10.03 12.17
C HIS A 36 -14.26 -9.40 11.39
N PHE A 37 -13.27 -10.20 10.96
CA PHE A 37 -12.16 -9.73 10.14
C PHE A 37 -12.63 -9.08 8.84
N ILE A 38 -13.47 -9.74 8.05
CA ILE A 38 -13.96 -9.21 6.77
C ILE A 38 -14.76 -7.92 6.97
N ARG A 39 -15.68 -7.89 7.94
CA ARG A 39 -16.46 -6.67 8.23
C ARG A 39 -15.58 -5.53 8.71
N LYS A 40 -14.66 -5.81 9.64
CA LYS A 40 -13.70 -4.82 10.13
C LYS A 40 -12.84 -4.28 8.99
N PHE A 41 -12.31 -5.16 8.16
CA PHE A 41 -11.46 -4.80 7.04
C PHE A 41 -12.19 -3.98 5.97
N VAL A 42 -13.42 -4.36 5.60
CA VAL A 42 -14.21 -3.67 4.56
C VAL A 42 -14.87 -2.39 5.06
N LEU A 43 -15.28 -2.33 6.34
CA LEU A 43 -15.97 -1.17 6.89
C LEU A 43 -15.02 -0.12 7.49
N GLU A 44 -13.87 -0.53 8.03
CA GLU A 44 -12.88 0.39 8.61
C GLU A 44 -11.72 0.69 7.65
N GLY A 45 -11.44 -0.22 6.71
CA GLY A 45 -10.35 -0.05 5.75
C GLY A 45 -10.78 0.82 4.57
N ASP A 46 -10.19 2.01 4.46
CA ASP A 46 -10.21 2.75 3.20
C ASP A 46 -9.45 1.97 2.12
N ILE A 47 -10.08 1.77 0.96
CA ILE A 47 -9.43 1.12 -0.19
C ILE A 47 -8.64 2.19 -0.94
N PHE A 48 -7.32 2.05 -0.96
CA PHE A 48 -6.42 2.91 -1.71
C PHE A 48 -5.89 2.19 -2.94
N VAL A 49 -6.07 2.80 -4.11
CA VAL A 49 -5.35 2.41 -5.32
C VAL A 49 -4.20 3.41 -5.46
N VAL A 50 -2.97 2.94 -5.23
CA VAL A 50 -1.76 3.72 -5.43
C VAL A 50 -1.05 3.14 -6.65
N ASP A 51 -0.97 3.92 -7.72
CA ASP A 51 -0.16 3.56 -8.88
C ASP A 51 1.27 4.07 -8.68
N LEU A 52 2.19 3.14 -8.46
CA LEU A 52 3.62 3.41 -8.33
C LEU A 52 4.39 3.06 -9.62
N GLN A 53 3.72 2.51 -10.64
CA GLN A 53 4.42 1.99 -11.83
C GLN A 53 5.11 3.11 -12.61
N GLY A 54 4.45 4.26 -12.79
CA GLY A 54 5.05 5.40 -13.49
C GLY A 54 6.32 5.91 -12.79
N LEU A 55 6.26 6.02 -11.46
CA LEU A 55 7.36 6.49 -10.63
C LEU A 55 8.59 5.56 -10.70
N LEU A 56 8.36 4.24 -10.67
CA LEU A 56 9.40 3.23 -10.81
C LEU A 56 9.97 3.15 -12.24
N TYR A 57 9.12 3.34 -13.25
CA TYR A 57 9.52 3.32 -14.65
C TYR A 57 10.54 4.42 -14.97
N ASP A 58 10.29 5.64 -14.51
CA ASP A 58 11.16 6.79 -14.76
C ASP A 58 12.53 6.68 -14.06
N ALA A 59 12.53 6.12 -12.85
CA ALA A 59 13.76 5.83 -12.12
C ALA A 59 14.58 4.72 -12.79
N THR A 60 13.92 3.62 -13.16
CA THR A 60 14.57 2.45 -13.78
C THR A 60 15.15 2.78 -15.15
N ASN A 61 14.42 3.54 -15.96
CA ASN A 61 14.90 3.97 -17.28
C ASN A 61 16.14 4.85 -17.17
N ASN A 62 16.20 5.75 -16.19
CA ASN A 62 17.35 6.62 -16.00
C ASN A 62 18.59 5.84 -15.54
N ILE A 63 18.43 4.95 -14.56
CA ILE A 63 19.50 4.05 -14.11
C ILE A 63 20.03 3.21 -15.28
N ASN A 64 19.13 2.67 -16.11
CA ASN A 64 19.52 1.90 -17.29
C ASN A 64 20.29 2.73 -18.33
N GLN A 65 19.96 4.01 -18.51
CA GLN A 65 20.70 4.88 -19.42
C GLN A 65 22.12 5.14 -18.91
N ILE A 66 22.26 5.40 -17.61
CA ILE A 66 23.57 5.60 -16.97
C ILE A 66 24.38 4.31 -17.02
N ALA A 67 23.77 3.16 -16.71
CA ALA A 67 24.42 1.85 -16.81
C ALA A 67 24.92 1.55 -18.23
N LYS A 68 24.08 1.79 -19.26
CA LYS A 68 24.50 1.64 -20.66
C LYS A 68 25.67 2.54 -21.02
N ARG A 69 25.64 3.80 -20.59
CA ARG A 69 26.71 4.76 -20.83
C ARG A 69 28.01 4.30 -20.16
N VAL A 70 27.98 3.98 -18.87
CA VAL A 70 29.13 3.48 -18.10
C VAL A 70 29.69 2.20 -18.70
N ASN A 71 28.83 1.26 -19.11
CA ASN A 71 29.27 0.02 -19.76
C ASN A 71 29.92 0.26 -21.13
N THR A 72 29.60 1.37 -21.80
CA THR A 72 30.16 1.72 -23.12
C THR A 72 31.46 2.50 -22.99
N THR A 73 31.54 3.44 -22.04
CA THR A 73 32.67 4.38 -21.91
C THR A 73 33.66 3.99 -20.82
N ALA A 74 33.31 3.09 -19.91
CA ALA A 74 34.04 2.77 -18.67
C ALA A 74 34.32 4.00 -17.77
N VAL A 75 33.61 5.12 -17.99
CA VAL A 75 33.79 6.38 -17.27
C VAL A 75 32.46 6.80 -16.67
N ILE A 76 32.49 7.17 -15.38
CA ILE A 76 31.35 7.74 -14.67
C ILE A 76 31.52 9.26 -14.63
N TYR A 77 30.58 10.00 -15.21
CA TYR A 77 30.60 11.45 -15.16
C TYR A 77 29.96 11.96 -13.88
N LYS A 78 30.49 13.08 -13.37
CA LYS A 78 29.92 13.77 -12.20
C LYS A 78 28.47 14.18 -12.42
N ASP A 79 28.11 14.54 -13.66
CA ASP A 79 26.76 14.93 -14.05
C ASP A 79 25.77 13.75 -14.02
N ASP A 80 26.22 12.52 -14.33
CA ASP A 80 25.39 11.32 -14.20
C ASP A 80 25.08 11.05 -12.71
N ILE A 81 26.07 11.23 -11.82
CA ILE A 81 25.90 11.12 -10.37
C ILE A 81 24.94 12.19 -9.85
N GLN A 82 25.07 13.42 -10.34
CA GLN A 82 24.20 14.53 -9.97
C GLN A 82 22.74 14.26 -10.41
N THR A 83 22.56 13.78 -11.64
CA THR A 83 21.24 13.40 -12.18
C THR A 83 20.60 12.29 -11.34
N MET A 84 21.38 11.28 -10.92
CA MET A 84 20.87 10.23 -10.03
C MET A 84 20.41 10.80 -8.68
N LYS A 85 21.21 11.69 -8.07
CA LYS A 85 20.83 12.33 -6.80
C LYS A 85 19.52 13.09 -6.92
N GLU A 86 19.38 13.92 -7.95
CA GLU A 86 18.17 14.72 -8.18
C GLU A 86 16.91 13.85 -8.35
N LYS A 87 17.03 12.73 -9.07
CA LYS A 87 15.92 11.80 -9.22
C LYS A 87 15.57 11.04 -7.95
N ILE A 88 16.59 10.62 -7.17
CA ILE A 88 16.37 9.99 -5.86
C ILE A 88 15.68 10.98 -4.90
N ASP A 89 16.07 12.25 -4.94
CA ASP A 89 15.43 13.30 -4.13
C ASP A 89 13.97 13.54 -4.55
N SER A 90 13.68 13.56 -5.86
CA SER A 90 12.30 13.66 -6.38
C SER A 90 11.44 12.47 -5.93
N LEU A 91 11.96 11.26 -6.11
CA LEU A 91 11.33 10.02 -5.69
C LEU A 91 11.03 10.02 -4.19
N SER A 92 11.99 10.48 -3.38
CA SER A 92 11.86 10.57 -1.93
C SER A 92 10.74 11.54 -1.52
N LYS A 93 10.60 12.67 -2.22
CA LYS A 93 9.51 13.64 -1.96
C LYS A 93 8.14 13.05 -2.28
N GLU A 94 8.00 12.35 -3.40
CA GLU A 94 6.74 11.72 -3.80
C GLU A 94 6.33 10.61 -2.83
N ILE A 95 7.27 9.76 -2.43
CA ILE A 95 7.05 8.75 -1.39
C ILE A 95 6.61 9.43 -0.07
N TRP A 96 7.26 10.53 0.30
CA TRP A 96 6.89 11.29 1.51
C TRP A 96 5.48 11.88 1.43
N GLN A 97 5.05 12.36 0.27
CA GLN A 97 3.70 12.86 0.06
C GLN A 97 2.67 11.74 0.20
N ILE A 98 2.91 10.58 -0.40
CA ILE A 98 2.05 9.40 -0.25
C ILE A 98 1.98 8.99 1.23
N HIS A 99 3.12 8.93 1.91
CA HIS A 99 3.18 8.58 3.33
C HIS A 99 2.40 9.57 4.21
N SER A 100 2.57 10.87 3.96
CA SER A 100 1.87 11.95 4.66
C SER A 100 0.35 11.90 4.42
N LEU A 101 -0.07 11.63 3.19
CA LEU A 101 -1.48 11.45 2.84
C LEU A 101 -2.09 10.27 3.59
N LEU A 102 -1.41 9.12 3.61
CA LEU A 102 -1.85 7.95 4.35
C LEU A 102 -1.95 8.25 5.85
N LEU A 103 -0.91 8.84 6.46
CA LEU A 103 -0.91 9.21 7.88
C LEU A 103 -2.06 10.17 8.22
N SER A 104 -2.24 11.25 7.46
CA SER A 104 -3.27 12.25 7.70
C SER A 104 -4.69 11.67 7.67
N ARG A 105 -4.93 10.62 6.89
CA ARG A 105 -6.24 9.95 6.79
C ARG A 105 -6.43 8.89 7.86
N THR A 106 -5.37 8.17 8.26
CA THR A 106 -5.45 7.26 9.42
C THR A 106 -5.82 8.00 10.71
N HIS A 107 -5.37 9.24 10.90
CA HIS A 107 -5.75 10.06 12.06
C HIS A 107 -7.24 10.45 12.05
N LYS A 108 -7.79 10.81 10.87
CA LYS A 108 -9.21 11.15 10.70
C LYS A 108 -10.16 9.96 10.92
N ALA A 109 -9.70 8.74 10.66
CA ALA A 109 -10.47 7.52 10.92
C ALA A 109 -10.56 7.19 12.43
N GLY A 110 -9.54 7.59 13.22
CA GLY A 110 -9.54 7.42 14.68
C GLY A 110 -10.47 8.39 15.42
N GLU A 111 -10.61 9.63 14.93
CA GLU A 111 -11.45 10.65 15.58
C GLU A 111 -12.95 10.40 15.44
N LYS A 112 -13.41 9.74 14.37
CA LYS A 112 -14.82 9.37 14.19
C LYS A 112 -15.32 8.29 15.15
N GLN A 113 -14.44 7.57 15.85
CA GLN A 113 -14.82 6.51 16.79
C GLN A 113 -15.08 7.03 18.22
N ASN A 114 -14.69 8.26 18.55
CA ASN A 114 -14.88 8.85 19.89
C ASN A 114 -16.17 9.69 20.02
N GLY A 115 -17.00 9.78 18.98
CA GLY A 115 -18.20 10.62 18.95
C GLY A 115 -19.53 9.87 19.11
N SER A 116 -19.52 8.58 19.46
CA SER A 116 -20.74 7.80 19.63
C SER A 116 -20.65 6.89 20.86
N HIS A 117 -20.72 7.51 22.03
CA HIS A 117 -21.27 6.91 23.24
C HIS A 117 -22.29 7.86 23.84
#